data_AF-A0A4U8Z468-F1
#
_entry.id   AF-A0A4U8Z468-F1
#
_cell.length_a   1.000
_cell.length_b   1.000
_cell.length_c   1.000
_cell.angle_alpha   90.00
_cell.angle_beta   90.00
_cell.angle_gamma   90.00
#
_symmetry.space_group_name_H-M   'P 1'
#
loop_
_entity.id
_entity.type
_entity.pdbx_description
1 polymer ?
#
loop_
_entity_poly.entity_id
_entity_poly.type
_entity_poly.pdbx_seq_one_letter_code
_entity_poly.pdbx_strand_id
1 'polypeptide(L)'
;MLGAITTINSLVISAAAAGSQTAASLGSNDNSANVLAFDGLIYQAFKPGSGASVYTMSPGTAGTGSPLTADGSGGIIEIDTVLKSMWDNYRLSPDTMWVSSQEALNISKKILAASQSSAQRFVFETAQDLVGGGIMVRTYLNRFSMQGGGVVDIKVHPNMPAGTILFTTKGLPYPLAGVGNVMQIRTRQDYYQIEWPLRTRKYEYGVYADEVLQHYFPPRL
;
A
#
# COMPACT_ATOMS: atom_id res chain seq x y z
N MET A 1 17.23 -1.40 -23.24
CA MET A 1 16.98 -0.01 -22.77
C MET A 1 15.65 -0.03 -22.05
N LEU A 2 15.59 0.35 -20.76
CA LEU A 2 14.33 0.39 -20.01
C LEU A 2 13.48 1.55 -20.58
N GLY A 3 12.34 1.23 -21.21
CA GLY A 3 11.56 2.18 -22.03
C GLY A 3 10.92 3.33 -21.24
N ALA A 4 10.59 3.09 -19.96
CA ALA A 4 10.24 4.07 -18.93
C ALA A 4 9.97 3.30 -17.62
N ILE A 5 10.12 3.95 -16.46
CA ILE A 5 9.54 3.46 -15.20
C ILE A 5 8.10 3.98 -15.16
N THR A 6 7.11 3.10 -15.25
CA THR A 6 5.70 3.51 -15.17
C THR A 6 5.18 3.42 -13.75
N THR A 7 4.37 4.40 -13.38
CA THR A 7 3.61 4.43 -12.12
C THR A 7 2.19 3.87 -12.28
N ILE A 8 1.90 3.36 -13.48
CA ILE A 8 0.63 2.77 -13.90
C ILE A 8 0.91 1.45 -14.62
N ASN A 9 -0.12 0.62 -14.75
CA ASN A 9 -0.07 -0.69 -15.41
C ASN A 9 0.04 -0.64 -16.94
N SER A 10 0.24 0.52 -17.55
CA SER A 10 0.35 0.67 -19.00
C SER A 10 1.38 1.73 -19.41
N LEU A 11 2.09 1.48 -20.51
CA LEU A 11 3.03 2.41 -21.13
C LEU A 11 2.66 2.57 -22.60
N VAL A 12 2.59 3.81 -23.10
CA VAL A 12 2.56 4.08 -24.54
C VAL A 12 3.96 4.46 -24.99
N ILE A 13 4.51 3.66 -25.89
CA ILE A 13 5.78 3.94 -26.54
C ILE A 13 5.45 4.67 -27.85
N SER A 14 5.61 5.99 -27.86
CA SER A 14 5.25 6.85 -29.01
C SER A 14 6.38 7.06 -30.02
N ALA A 15 7.57 6.51 -29.78
CA ALA A 15 8.73 6.57 -30.67
C ALA A 15 9.56 5.28 -30.57
N ALA A 16 10.28 4.93 -31.65
CA ALA A 16 11.19 3.78 -31.63
C ALA A 16 12.27 3.98 -30.53
N ALA A 17 12.49 2.97 -29.70
CA ALA A 17 13.58 3.00 -28.73
C ALA A 17 14.91 3.18 -29.47
N ALA A 18 15.76 4.11 -29.02
CA ALA A 18 17.10 4.28 -29.57
C ALA A 18 17.96 3.07 -29.15
N GLY A 19 17.97 2.02 -30.00
CA GLY A 19 18.70 0.78 -29.77
C GLY A 19 18.30 -0.32 -30.76
N SER A 20 19.07 -1.43 -30.80
CA SER A 20 18.85 -2.54 -31.74
C SER A 20 17.73 -3.52 -31.34
N GLN A 21 17.05 -3.30 -30.21
CA GLN A 21 15.90 -4.13 -29.80
C GLN A 21 14.62 -3.58 -30.41
N THR A 22 13.99 -4.37 -31.28
CA THR A 22 12.65 -4.11 -31.78
C THR A 22 11.62 -4.36 -30.66
N ALA A 23 10.48 -3.66 -30.65
CA ALA A 23 9.42 -3.89 -29.66
C ALA A 23 8.90 -5.35 -29.67
N ALA A 24 8.99 -6.04 -30.82
CA ALA A 24 8.68 -7.46 -30.96
C ALA A 24 9.66 -8.42 -30.24
N SER A 25 10.82 -7.92 -29.78
CA SER A 25 11.81 -8.70 -29.02
C SER A 25 11.54 -8.73 -27.52
N LEU A 26 10.62 -7.89 -27.01
CA LEU A 26 10.05 -8.08 -25.68
C LEU A 26 9.11 -9.28 -25.75
N GLY A 27 9.56 -10.45 -25.29
CA GLY A 27 8.72 -11.64 -25.22
C GLY A 27 7.48 -11.42 -24.33
N SER A 28 6.45 -12.25 -24.50
CA SER A 28 5.20 -12.18 -23.72
C SER A 28 5.34 -12.55 -22.23
N ASN A 29 6.57 -12.80 -21.76
CA ASN A 29 6.83 -13.19 -20.39
C ASN A 29 6.98 -11.95 -19.52
N ASP A 30 6.18 -11.89 -18.45
CA ASP A 30 6.33 -10.88 -17.41
C ASP A 30 7.60 -11.14 -16.59
N ASN A 31 8.52 -10.18 -16.58
CA ASN A 31 9.78 -10.24 -15.83
C ASN A 31 9.75 -9.33 -14.59
N SER A 32 8.58 -8.84 -14.18
CA SER A 32 8.43 -7.98 -13.00
C SER A 32 8.54 -8.74 -11.68
N ALA A 33 8.42 -10.07 -11.69
CA ALA A 33 8.52 -10.91 -10.50
C ALA A 33 9.98 -11.17 -10.10
N ASN A 34 10.32 -10.90 -8.83
CA ASN A 34 11.63 -11.22 -8.25
C ASN A 34 11.47 -12.32 -7.19
N VAL A 35 12.01 -13.51 -7.48
CA VAL A 35 11.95 -14.71 -6.61
C VAL A 35 12.76 -14.54 -5.32
N LEU A 36 13.74 -13.62 -5.29
CA LEU A 36 14.59 -13.38 -4.11
C LEU A 36 14.07 -12.26 -3.21
N ALA A 37 13.04 -11.54 -3.64
CA ALA A 37 12.44 -10.49 -2.81
C ALA A 37 11.56 -11.13 -1.73
N PHE A 38 11.51 -10.48 -0.57
CA PHE A 38 10.67 -10.93 0.53
C PHE A 38 9.17 -10.76 0.19
N ASP A 39 8.40 -11.83 0.35
CA ASP A 39 6.95 -11.82 0.18
C ASP A 39 6.26 -11.09 1.35
N GLY A 40 5.96 -9.81 1.14
CA GLY A 40 5.28 -8.97 2.12
C GLY A 40 3.75 -9.15 2.17
N LEU A 41 3.09 -8.29 2.95
CA LEU A 41 1.62 -8.31 3.11
C LEU A 41 0.86 -8.13 1.80
N ILE A 42 1.39 -7.32 0.88
CA ILE A 42 0.80 -7.12 -0.44
C ILE A 42 0.76 -8.46 -1.20
N TYR A 43 1.85 -9.22 -1.18
CA TYR A 43 1.90 -10.53 -1.82
C TYR A 43 0.89 -11.50 -1.21
N GLN A 44 0.77 -11.50 0.12
CA GLN A 44 -0.24 -12.32 0.82
C GLN A 44 -1.68 -11.92 0.48
N ALA A 45 -1.95 -10.64 0.20
CA ALA A 45 -3.26 -10.18 -0.25
C ALA A 45 -3.58 -10.62 -1.68
N PHE A 46 -2.62 -10.53 -2.60
CA PHE A 46 -2.81 -10.93 -4.02
C PHE A 46 -2.79 -12.44 -4.26
N LYS A 47 -2.35 -13.25 -3.28
CA LYS A 47 -2.31 -14.70 -3.42
C LYS A 47 -3.71 -15.27 -3.70
N PRO A 48 -3.89 -16.09 -4.75
CA PRO A 48 -5.15 -16.76 -5.01
C PRO A 48 -5.63 -17.56 -3.78
N GLY A 49 -6.88 -17.36 -3.37
CA GLY A 49 -7.46 -17.99 -2.18
C GLY A 49 -7.16 -17.29 -0.84
N SER A 50 -6.49 -16.13 -0.86
CA SER A 50 -6.28 -15.28 0.32
C SER A 50 -7.59 -14.77 0.94
N GLY A 51 -8.60 -14.51 0.09
CA GLY A 51 -9.87 -13.93 0.52
C GLY A 51 -9.80 -12.43 0.87
N ALA A 52 -8.62 -11.81 0.70
CA ALA A 52 -8.40 -10.36 0.79
C ALA A 52 -9.25 -9.57 -0.22
N SER A 53 -9.62 -8.35 0.17
CA SER A 53 -10.49 -7.50 -0.64
C SER A 53 -9.66 -6.72 -1.67
N VAL A 54 -9.36 -7.36 -2.80
CA VAL A 54 -8.56 -6.76 -3.87
C VAL A 54 -9.45 -6.01 -4.86
N TYR A 55 -9.25 -4.70 -4.96
CA TYR A 55 -9.86 -3.87 -6.00
C TYR A 55 -8.80 -3.44 -7.01
N THR A 56 -8.95 -3.90 -8.25
CA THR A 56 -8.09 -3.51 -9.37
C THR A 56 -8.79 -2.46 -10.21
N MET A 57 -8.19 -1.27 -10.33
CA MET A 57 -8.70 -0.24 -11.22
C MET A 57 -8.62 -0.67 -12.68
N SER A 58 -9.56 -0.17 -13.50
CA SER A 58 -9.50 -0.37 -14.96
C SER A 58 -8.19 0.19 -15.52
N PRO A 59 -7.57 -0.43 -16.54
CA PRO A 59 -6.31 0.05 -17.12
C PRO A 59 -6.38 1.46 -17.71
N GLY A 60 -7.60 1.96 -17.99
CA GLY A 60 -7.82 3.30 -18.54
C GLY A 60 -7.16 3.50 -19.91
N THR A 61 -6.85 4.76 -20.23
CA THR A 61 -6.11 5.11 -21.44
C THR A 61 -4.64 4.76 -21.26
N ALA A 62 -4.08 4.04 -22.22
CA ALA A 62 -2.67 3.64 -22.17
C ALA A 62 -1.76 4.87 -21.97
N GLY A 63 -0.81 4.78 -21.03
CA GLY A 63 0.13 5.86 -20.72
C GLY A 63 -0.39 6.98 -19.80
N THR A 64 -1.69 6.98 -19.47
CA THR A 64 -2.30 7.89 -18.48
C THR A 64 -3.00 7.16 -17.34
N GLY A 65 -3.50 5.94 -17.57
CA GLY A 65 -4.18 5.13 -16.57
C GLY A 65 -5.56 5.69 -16.18
N SER A 66 -6.19 5.09 -15.17
CA SER A 66 -7.39 5.62 -14.53
C SER A 66 -7.00 6.24 -13.18
N PRO A 67 -7.13 7.57 -12.99
CA PRO A 67 -6.87 8.20 -11.69
C PRO A 67 -8.00 7.89 -10.70
N LEU A 68 -7.74 8.04 -9.40
CA LEU A 68 -8.78 7.96 -8.35
C LEU A 68 -9.94 8.92 -8.64
N THR A 69 -11.17 8.55 -8.29
CA THR A 69 -12.36 9.37 -8.56
C THR A 69 -12.88 9.98 -7.28
N ALA A 70 -13.02 11.31 -7.24
CA ALA A 70 -13.60 12.00 -6.08
C ALA A 70 -15.12 11.79 -6.04
N ASP A 71 -15.70 11.57 -4.86
CA ASP A 71 -17.16 11.37 -4.67
C ASP A 71 -17.96 12.69 -4.67
N GLY A 72 -17.28 13.84 -4.75
CA GLY A 72 -17.89 15.18 -4.68
C GLY A 72 -18.33 15.64 -3.29
N SER A 73 -18.18 14.80 -2.26
CA SER A 73 -18.52 15.02 -0.85
C SER A 73 -17.32 14.81 0.09
N GLY A 74 -16.10 14.97 -0.42
CA GLY A 74 -14.86 14.83 0.36
C GLY A 74 -14.35 13.39 0.54
N GLY A 75 -14.88 12.42 -0.21
CA GLY A 75 -14.45 11.03 -0.28
C GLY A 75 -13.91 10.61 -1.65
N ILE A 76 -13.45 9.36 -1.75
CA ILE A 76 -12.94 8.74 -2.98
C ILE A 76 -13.72 7.45 -3.24
N ILE A 77 -14.30 7.33 -4.44
CA ILE A 77 -15.25 6.27 -4.79
C ILE A 77 -14.62 4.88 -4.69
N GLU A 78 -13.38 4.73 -5.15
CA GLU A 78 -12.68 3.44 -5.12
C GLU A 78 -12.36 3.00 -3.69
N ILE A 79 -11.99 3.95 -2.81
CA ILE A 79 -11.74 3.67 -1.39
C ILE A 79 -13.03 3.25 -0.69
N ASP A 80 -14.14 3.96 -0.95
CA ASP A 80 -15.44 3.61 -0.37
C ASP A 80 -15.94 2.23 -0.84
N THR A 81 -15.63 1.84 -2.08
CA THR A 81 -15.98 0.52 -2.62
C THR A 81 -15.27 -0.60 -1.87
N VAL A 82 -13.97 -0.43 -1.55
CA VAL A 82 -13.19 -1.39 -0.76
C VAL A 82 -13.65 -1.43 0.69
N LEU A 83 -13.92 -0.27 1.30
CA LEU A 83 -14.44 -0.20 2.67
C LEU A 83 -15.80 -0.90 2.79
N LYS A 84 -16.67 -0.75 1.79
CA LYS A 84 -17.95 -1.45 1.73
C LYS A 84 -17.77 -2.97 1.56
N SER A 85 -16.86 -3.43 0.70
CA SER A 85 -16.64 -4.86 0.50
C SER A 85 -16.07 -5.55 1.75
N MET A 86 -15.15 -4.90 2.47
CA MET A 86 -14.65 -5.38 3.75
C MET A 86 -15.75 -5.50 4.81
N TRP A 87 -16.65 -4.51 4.86
CA TRP A 87 -17.78 -4.53 5.78
C TRP A 87 -18.82 -5.60 5.43
N ASP A 88 -19.18 -5.72 4.14
CA ASP A 88 -20.23 -6.64 3.69
C ASP A 88 -19.83 -8.11 3.84
N ASN A 89 -18.57 -8.43 3.54
CA ASN A 89 -18.09 -9.81 3.57
C ASN A 89 -17.63 -10.25 4.97
N TYR A 90 -16.96 -9.37 5.73
CA TYR A 90 -16.26 -9.79 6.95
C TYR A 90 -16.59 -8.93 8.19
N ARG A 91 -17.46 -7.92 8.06
CA ARG A 91 -17.80 -6.97 9.14
C ARG A 91 -16.55 -6.28 9.72
N LEU A 92 -15.54 -6.09 8.86
CA LEU A 92 -14.28 -5.46 9.23
C LEU A 92 -14.30 -3.97 8.89
N SER A 93 -13.60 -3.19 9.70
CA SER A 93 -13.31 -1.79 9.43
C SER A 93 -11.80 -1.60 9.56
N PRO A 94 -11.09 -1.20 8.50
CA PRO A 94 -9.64 -1.03 8.57
C PRO A 94 -9.25 0.14 9.46
N ASP A 95 -8.10 0.02 10.13
CA ASP A 95 -7.56 1.04 11.02
C ASP A 95 -6.55 1.94 10.30
N THR A 96 -5.72 1.34 9.43
CA THR A 96 -4.62 2.01 8.76
C THR A 96 -4.62 1.74 7.26
N MET A 97 -4.51 2.80 6.49
CA MET A 97 -4.28 2.79 5.04
C MET A 97 -2.84 3.18 4.78
N TRP A 98 -2.10 2.29 4.14
CA TRP A 98 -0.74 2.53 3.71
C TRP A 98 -0.75 2.96 2.24
N VAL A 99 -0.08 4.07 1.95
CA VAL A 99 -0.04 4.68 0.61
C VAL A 99 1.40 5.02 0.19
N SER A 100 1.63 5.08 -1.12
CA SER A 100 2.84 5.69 -1.67
C SER A 100 2.76 7.22 -1.56
N SER A 101 3.89 7.91 -1.68
CA SER A 101 3.94 9.38 -1.65
C SER A 101 3.12 10.02 -2.77
N GLN A 102 3.06 9.38 -3.94
CA GLN A 102 2.25 9.81 -5.07
C GLN A 102 0.75 9.70 -4.76
N GLU A 103 0.31 8.57 -4.19
CA GLU A 103 -1.11 8.39 -3.84
C GLU A 103 -1.54 9.33 -2.72
N ALA A 104 -0.69 9.58 -1.73
CA ALA A 104 -0.96 10.59 -0.68
C ALA A 104 -1.23 11.99 -1.27
N LEU A 105 -0.46 12.39 -2.28
CA LEU A 105 -0.65 13.66 -2.98
C LEU A 105 -1.95 13.64 -3.82
N ASN A 106 -2.23 12.57 -4.54
CA ASN A 106 -3.45 12.43 -5.34
C ASN A 106 -4.72 12.47 -4.49
N ILE A 107 -4.72 11.74 -3.37
CA ILE A 107 -5.81 11.72 -2.39
C ILE A 107 -6.03 13.13 -1.84
N SER A 108 -4.95 13.80 -1.41
CA SER A 108 -5.03 15.15 -0.83
C SER A 108 -5.58 16.16 -1.85
N LYS A 109 -5.12 16.13 -3.10
CA LYS A 109 -5.62 17.02 -4.16
C LYS A 109 -7.09 16.78 -4.47
N LYS A 110 -7.54 15.53 -4.53
CA LYS A 110 -8.92 15.18 -4.90
C LYS A 110 -9.93 15.49 -3.80
N ILE A 111 -9.58 15.21 -2.54
CA ILE A 111 -10.42 15.56 -1.40
C ILE A 111 -10.54 17.09 -1.26
N LEU A 112 -9.45 17.83 -1.48
CA LEU A 112 -9.47 19.29 -1.43
C LEU A 112 -10.22 19.91 -2.63
N ALA A 113 -10.07 19.36 -3.83
CA ALA A 113 -10.77 19.85 -5.03
C ALA A 113 -12.28 19.59 -5.00
N ALA A 114 -12.72 18.50 -4.35
CA ALA A 114 -14.15 18.21 -4.12
C ALA A 114 -14.83 19.23 -3.17
N SER A 115 -14.05 20.07 -2.50
CA SER A 115 -14.50 20.99 -1.44
C SER A 115 -15.25 22.24 -1.90
N GLN A 116 -15.70 22.34 -3.17
CA GLN A 116 -16.55 23.48 -3.58
C GLN A 116 -17.95 23.46 -2.90
N SER A 117 -18.31 22.42 -2.13
CA SER A 117 -19.60 22.36 -1.39
C SER A 117 -19.54 21.78 0.03
N SER A 118 -18.41 21.27 0.53
CA SER A 118 -18.32 20.68 1.88
C SER A 118 -17.52 21.57 2.84
N ALA A 119 -18.13 22.03 3.93
CA ALA A 119 -17.47 22.82 4.97
C ALA A 119 -16.44 21.95 5.74
N GLN A 120 -15.15 22.23 5.55
CA GLN A 120 -14.08 21.63 6.35
C GLN A 120 -13.67 22.61 7.45
N ARG A 121 -13.70 22.16 8.71
CA ARG A 121 -13.20 22.95 9.84
C ARG A 121 -11.69 22.82 9.91
N PHE A 122 -10.97 23.75 9.29
CA PHE A 122 -9.55 23.95 9.58
C PHE A 122 -9.43 24.64 10.94
N VAL A 123 -9.12 23.87 11.98
CA VAL A 123 -8.76 24.44 13.28
C VAL A 123 -7.28 24.77 13.21
N PHE A 124 -6.97 26.05 13.01
CA PHE A 124 -5.62 26.56 13.16
C PHE A 124 -5.39 26.83 14.65
N GLU A 125 -4.66 25.96 15.34
CA GLU A 125 -4.10 26.32 16.64
C GLU A 125 -2.97 27.32 16.41
N THR A 126 -3.21 28.58 16.76
CA THR A 126 -2.21 29.64 16.67
C THR A 126 -1.17 29.46 17.77
N ALA A 127 -0.06 28.78 17.45
CA ALA A 127 1.21 28.92 18.18
C ALA A 127 2.11 29.89 17.38
N GLN A 128 2.83 30.77 18.06
CA GLN A 128 3.57 31.92 17.49
C GLN A 128 4.69 31.57 16.49
N ASP A 129 4.89 30.28 16.15
CA ASP A 129 6.01 29.78 15.36
C ASP A 129 5.64 28.65 14.35
N LEU A 130 4.35 28.43 14.06
CA LEU A 130 3.89 27.25 13.30
C LEU A 130 2.98 27.55 12.10
N VAL A 131 3.23 28.63 11.35
CA VAL A 131 2.69 28.76 9.99
C VAL A 131 3.58 27.99 9.00
N GLY A 132 3.60 26.67 9.16
CA GLY A 132 4.20 25.75 8.20
C GLY A 132 3.18 25.39 7.12
N GLY A 133 3.43 25.78 5.87
CA GLY A 133 2.55 25.50 4.74
C GLY A 133 2.61 24.04 4.29
N GLY A 134 1.44 23.39 4.21
CA GLY A 134 1.27 22.05 3.65
C GLY A 134 0.04 21.35 4.22
N ILE A 135 -1.05 21.27 3.46
CA ILE A 135 -2.25 20.52 3.87
C ILE A 135 -2.12 19.09 3.34
N MET A 136 -1.93 18.13 4.24
CA MET A 136 -2.02 16.71 3.94
C MET A 136 -3.25 16.11 4.63
N VAL A 137 -4.02 15.31 3.90
CA VAL A 137 -5.11 14.54 4.51
C VAL A 137 -4.51 13.42 5.34
N ARG A 138 -4.67 13.51 6.66
CA ARG A 138 -4.12 12.54 7.62
C ARG A 138 -5.09 11.40 7.93
N THR A 139 -6.39 11.68 7.89
CA THR A 139 -7.42 10.73 8.27
C THR A 139 -8.52 10.67 7.22
N TYR A 140 -9.07 9.47 7.02
CA TYR A 140 -10.20 9.20 6.14
C TYR A 140 -11.37 8.70 6.97
N LEU A 141 -12.57 9.25 6.75
CA LEU A 141 -13.75 8.85 7.50
C LEU A 141 -14.45 7.68 6.80
N ASN A 142 -14.42 6.52 7.43
CA ASN A 142 -15.16 5.35 6.97
C ASN A 142 -16.64 5.46 7.38
N ARG A 143 -17.51 5.56 6.37
CA ARG A 143 -18.97 5.59 6.53
C ARG A 143 -19.55 4.23 6.95
N PHE A 144 -18.83 3.13 6.72
CA PHE A 144 -19.28 1.74 6.90
C PHE A 144 -18.71 1.09 8.17
N SER A 145 -18.55 1.84 9.27
CA SER A 145 -18.03 1.28 10.53
C SER A 145 -19.13 0.92 11.53
N MET A 146 -18.84 -0.03 12.43
CA MET A 146 -19.75 -0.53 13.47
C MET A 146 -20.33 0.57 14.39
N GLN A 147 -19.61 1.66 14.60
CA GLN A 147 -20.01 2.77 15.48
C GLN A 147 -20.39 4.05 14.72
N GLY A 148 -20.41 4.02 13.38
CA GLY A 148 -20.62 5.20 12.53
C GLY A 148 -19.44 6.18 12.58
N GLY A 149 -18.73 6.35 11.46
CA GLY A 149 -17.63 7.31 11.36
C GLY A 149 -16.29 6.81 11.90
N GLY A 150 -15.96 5.54 11.63
CA GLY A 150 -14.66 4.97 11.98
C GLY A 150 -13.55 5.72 11.23
N VAL A 151 -12.50 6.12 11.93
CA VAL A 151 -11.42 6.90 11.32
C VAL A 151 -10.31 5.97 10.86
N VAL A 152 -9.95 6.05 9.59
CA VAL A 152 -8.83 5.32 8.99
C VAL A 152 -7.64 6.27 8.87
N ASP A 153 -6.51 5.90 9.46
CA ASP A 153 -5.28 6.69 9.36
C ASP A 153 -4.59 6.47 8.01
N ILE A 154 -4.27 7.55 7.29
CA ILE A 154 -3.48 7.49 6.06
C ILE A 154 -2.00 7.66 6.42
N LYS A 155 -1.17 6.66 6.07
CA LYS A 155 0.27 6.65 6.34
C LYS A 155 1.06 6.37 5.08
N VAL A 156 2.09 7.17 4.84
CA VAL A 156 3.03 6.95 3.73
C VAL A 156 4.06 5.91 4.13
N HIS A 157 4.28 4.89 3.30
CA HIS A 157 5.33 3.88 3.50
C HIS A 157 6.42 4.00 2.43
N PRO A 158 7.72 4.05 2.80
CA PRO A 158 8.82 4.25 1.84
C PRO A 158 8.89 3.21 0.72
N ASN A 159 8.62 1.93 1.05
CA ASN A 159 8.72 0.83 0.10
C ASN A 159 7.38 0.49 -0.57
N MET A 160 6.39 1.38 -0.49
CA MET A 160 5.12 1.14 -1.17
C MET A 160 5.25 1.46 -2.66
N PRO A 161 4.91 0.51 -3.56
CA PRO A 161 4.88 0.80 -4.99
C PRO A 161 3.85 1.88 -5.31
N ALA A 162 4.19 2.75 -6.26
CA ALA A 162 3.27 3.74 -6.80
C ALA A 162 2.01 3.06 -7.38
N GLY A 163 0.84 3.66 -7.21
CA GLY A 163 -0.43 3.09 -7.69
C GLY A 163 -1.04 1.98 -6.83
N THR A 164 -0.43 1.62 -5.69
CA THR A 164 -0.99 0.63 -4.74
C THR A 164 -1.37 1.30 -3.42
N ILE A 165 -2.49 0.88 -2.84
CA ILE A 165 -2.96 1.24 -1.50
C ILE A 165 -3.21 -0.06 -0.74
N LEU A 166 -2.72 -0.17 0.50
CA LEU A 166 -2.93 -1.35 1.35
C LEU A 166 -3.74 -0.98 2.58
N PHE A 167 -4.84 -1.68 2.80
CA PHE A 167 -5.66 -1.56 4.01
C PHE A 167 -5.21 -2.59 5.03
N THR A 168 -5.19 -2.18 6.30
CA THR A 168 -4.84 -3.09 7.40
C THR A 168 -5.74 -2.84 8.59
N THR A 169 -6.32 -3.91 9.10
CA THR A 169 -7.07 -3.91 10.36
C THR A 169 -6.21 -4.57 11.44
N LYS A 170 -6.11 -4.02 12.65
CA LYS A 170 -5.30 -4.60 13.74
C LYS A 170 -6.09 -5.63 14.56
N GLY A 171 -7.32 -5.30 14.91
CA GLY A 171 -8.22 -6.17 15.69
C GLY A 171 -9.27 -6.87 14.82
N LEU A 172 -9.67 -8.08 15.20
CA LEU A 172 -10.79 -8.76 14.56
C LEU A 172 -12.00 -8.73 15.50
N PRO A 173 -13.23 -8.53 14.98
CA PRO A 173 -14.44 -8.42 15.79
C PRO A 173 -14.96 -9.76 16.31
N TYR A 174 -14.30 -10.87 15.97
CA TYR A 174 -14.65 -12.22 16.42
C TYR A 174 -13.43 -12.88 17.08
N PRO A 175 -13.66 -13.70 18.13
CA PRO A 175 -12.58 -14.38 18.84
C PRO A 175 -11.99 -15.49 17.96
N LEU A 176 -10.68 -15.44 17.73
CA LEU A 176 -9.89 -16.53 17.17
C LEU A 176 -9.19 -17.28 18.30
N ALA A 177 -9.57 -18.53 18.51
CA ALA A 177 -9.01 -19.35 19.59
C ALA A 177 -7.49 -19.51 19.41
N GLY A 178 -6.72 -19.12 20.45
CA GLY A 178 -5.26 -19.32 20.49
C GLY A 178 -4.43 -18.34 19.65
N VAL A 179 -5.02 -17.27 19.10
CA VAL A 179 -4.28 -16.27 18.30
C VAL A 179 -4.23 -14.94 19.06
N GLY A 180 -3.06 -14.62 19.63
CA GLY A 180 -2.81 -13.33 20.31
C GLY A 180 -2.65 -12.17 19.33
N ASN A 181 -1.84 -12.36 18.28
CA ASN A 181 -1.63 -11.38 17.22
C ASN A 181 -1.95 -12.00 15.86
N VAL A 182 -2.73 -11.29 15.04
CA VAL A 182 -3.18 -11.76 13.72
C VAL A 182 -2.06 -11.69 12.67
N MET A 183 -1.14 -10.73 12.82
CA MET A 183 0.10 -10.64 12.06
C MET A 183 1.26 -10.67 13.04
N GLN A 184 2.22 -11.56 12.79
CA GLN A 184 3.44 -11.64 13.58
C GLN A 184 4.60 -12.11 12.70
N ILE A 185 5.78 -11.59 12.99
CA ILE A 185 7.02 -12.15 12.44
C ILE A 185 7.47 -13.22 13.43
N ARG A 186 7.70 -14.43 12.92
CA ARG A 186 8.32 -15.50 13.69
C ARG A 186 9.74 -15.66 13.22
N THR A 187 10.67 -15.46 14.12
CA THR A 187 12.08 -15.67 13.88
C THR A 187 12.48 -17.03 14.43
N ARG A 188 13.34 -17.74 13.71
CA ARG A 188 14.00 -18.93 14.27
C ARG A 188 15.13 -18.50 15.22
N GLN A 189 15.77 -17.37 14.89
CA GLN A 189 16.80 -16.72 15.69
C GLN A 189 16.86 -15.23 15.28
N ASP A 190 16.61 -14.31 16.22
CA ASP A 190 16.38 -12.89 15.92
C ASP A 190 17.62 -12.19 15.35
N TYR A 191 18.79 -12.40 15.94
CA TYR A 191 20.06 -11.92 15.41
C TYR A 191 21.17 -12.77 16.02
N TYR A 192 22.02 -13.35 15.17
CA TYR A 192 23.17 -14.09 15.66
C TYR A 192 24.42 -13.83 14.82
N GLN A 193 25.55 -13.84 15.51
CA GLN A 193 26.86 -13.65 14.92
C GLN A 193 27.52 -15.01 14.77
N ILE A 194 28.04 -15.28 13.57
CA ILE A 194 28.98 -16.38 13.35
C ILE A 194 30.35 -15.76 13.11
N GLU A 195 31.32 -16.19 13.91
CA GLU A 195 32.73 -15.90 13.67
C GLU A 195 33.34 -17.00 12.79
N TRP A 196 33.99 -16.62 11.71
CA TRP A 196 34.66 -17.56 10.82
C TRP A 196 36.11 -17.78 11.27
N PRO A 197 36.69 -18.99 11.06
CA PRO A 197 38.09 -19.23 11.34
C PRO A 197 39.00 -18.23 10.59
N LEU A 198 39.97 -17.64 11.30
CA LEU A 198 40.85 -16.61 10.76
C LEU A 198 41.68 -17.14 9.57
N ARG A 199 41.38 -16.68 8.34
CA ARG A 199 42.16 -17.02 7.12
C ARG A 199 43.19 -15.96 6.75
N THR A 200 42.98 -14.72 7.16
CA THR A 200 43.90 -13.58 7.00
C THR A 200 43.88 -12.73 8.27
N ARG A 201 44.74 -11.70 8.38
CA ARG A 201 44.75 -10.76 9.54
C ARG A 201 43.55 -9.79 9.53
N LYS A 202 42.35 -10.31 9.34
CA LYS A 202 41.08 -9.60 9.33
C LYS A 202 40.05 -10.44 10.07
N TYR A 203 39.21 -9.79 10.90
CA TYR A 203 38.08 -10.43 11.56
C TYR A 203 36.86 -10.35 10.64
N GLU A 204 36.47 -11.50 10.09
CA GLU A 204 35.27 -11.63 9.27
C GLU A 204 34.10 -12.02 10.18
N TYR A 205 33.09 -11.15 10.28
CA TYR A 205 31.85 -11.43 10.98
C TYR A 205 30.67 -11.27 10.03
N GLY A 206 29.70 -12.17 10.15
CA GLY A 206 28.42 -12.10 9.45
C GLY A 206 27.29 -11.99 10.46
N VAL A 207 26.31 -11.14 10.16
CA VAL A 207 25.07 -11.03 10.93
C VAL A 207 23.96 -11.64 10.09
N TYR A 208 23.30 -12.67 10.62
CA TYR A 208 22.24 -13.40 9.94
C TYR A 208 20.95 -13.31 10.77
N ALA A 209 19.83 -13.25 10.05
CA ALA A 209 18.47 -13.33 10.60
C ALA A 209 17.68 -14.32 9.74
N ASP A 210 16.90 -15.19 10.39
CA ASP A 210 15.98 -16.13 9.73
C ASP A 210 14.59 -15.91 10.31
N GLU A 211 13.73 -15.28 9.50
CA GLU A 211 12.43 -14.77 9.92
C GLU A 211 11.35 -14.99 8.85
N VAL A 212 10.13 -15.32 9.29
CA VAL A 212 8.97 -15.54 8.43
C VAL A 212 7.78 -14.73 8.90
N LEU A 213 7.09 -14.09 7.95
CA LEU A 213 5.83 -13.40 8.20
C LEU A 213 4.67 -14.40 8.29
N GLN A 214 4.04 -14.47 9.46
CA GLN A 214 2.84 -15.25 9.69
C GLN A 214 1.61 -14.36 9.73
N HIS A 215 0.62 -14.71 8.90
CA HIS A 215 -0.67 -14.02 8.84
C HIS A 215 -1.81 -15.02 9.04
N TYR A 216 -2.56 -14.89 10.13
CA TYR A 216 -3.64 -15.83 10.49
C TYR A 216 -4.96 -15.56 9.77
N PHE A 217 -5.21 -14.31 9.35
CA PHE A 217 -6.46 -13.94 8.68
C PHE A 217 -6.26 -12.98 7.49
N PRO A 218 -5.80 -13.46 6.33
CA PRO A 218 -5.52 -12.61 5.17
C PRO A 218 -6.70 -11.73 4.67
N PRO A 219 -8.00 -12.08 4.87
CA PRO A 219 -9.10 -11.22 4.44
C PRO A 219 -9.21 -9.84 5.12
N ARG A 220 -8.36 -9.54 6.10
CA ARG A 220 -8.25 -8.19 6.70
C ARG A 220 -7.41 -7.20 5.91
N LEU A 221 -6.80 -7.66 4.81
CA LEU A 221 -5.98 -6.89 3.88
C LEU A 221 -6.80 -6.38 2.69
#